data_AF-A0A9N7RFE3-F1
#
_entry.id   AF-A0A9N7RFE3-F1
#
_cell.length_a   1.000
_cell.length_b   1.000
_cell.length_c   1.000
_cell.angle_alpha   90.00
_cell.angle_beta   90.00
_cell.angle_gamma   90.00
#
_symmetry.space_group_name_H-M   'P 1'
#
loop_
_entity.id
_entity.type
_entity.pdbx_description
1 polymer ?
#
loop_
_entity_poly.entity_id
_entity_poly.type
_entity_poly.pdbx_seq_one_letter_code
_entity_poly.pdbx_strand_id
1 'polypeptide(L)' 'LQMTGDVGLWSFSYWQMRIVEEKHALTWSGFKQIVKEKYYPAYYRAQMEREFLDLEQEERSVDEYEREFTRLAFFVSYL' A
#
# COMPACT_ATOMS: atom_id res chain seq x y z
N LEU A 1 11.54 -3.90 -2.12
CA LEU A 1 10.23 -4.56 -2.29
C LEU A 1 10.38 -5.68 -3.30
N GLN A 2 10.31 -6.93 -2.84
CA GLN A 2 10.18 -8.07 -3.73
C GLN A 2 8.68 -8.27 -3.93
N MET A 3 8.19 -8.06 -5.15
CA MET A 3 6.76 -8.12 -5.48
C MET A 3 6.44 -9.59 -5.80
N THR A 4 5.72 -10.27 -4.92
CA THR A 4 5.36 -11.69 -5.08
C THR A 4 3.85 -11.82 -5.32
N GLY A 5 3.41 -12.98 -5.81
CA GLY A 5 1.99 -13.25 -6.09
C GLY A 5 1.40 -12.42 -7.24
N ASP A 6 0.11 -12.12 -7.16
CA ASP A 6 -0.64 -11.39 -8.21
C ASP A 6 -0.05 -10.00 -8.51
N VAL A 7 0.37 -9.28 -7.46
CA VAL A 7 1.04 -7.97 -7.59
C VAL A 7 2.30 -8.10 -8.44
N GLY A 8 3.09 -9.17 -8.24
CA GLY A 8 4.31 -9.41 -9.01
C GLY A 8 4.03 -9.68 -10.48
N LEU A 9 3.05 -10.53 -10.78
CA LEU A 9 2.67 -10.87 -12.16
C LEU A 9 2.16 -9.65 -12.93
N TRP A 10 1.21 -8.91 -12.35
CA TRP A 10 0.69 -7.70 -12.98
C TRP A 10 1.77 -6.63 -13.18
N SER A 11 2.61 -6.42 -12.16
CA SER A 11 3.69 -5.42 -12.18
C SER A 11 4.70 -5.72 -13.28
N PHE A 12 5.08 -7.00 -13.45
CA PHE A 12 6.00 -7.42 -14.51
C PHE A 12 5.42 -7.19 -15.91
N SER A 13 4.16 -7.60 -16.15
CA SER A 13 3.50 -7.38 -17.44
C SER A 13 3.35 -5.89 -17.77
N TYR A 14 2.95 -5.07 -16.80
CA TYR A 14 2.82 -3.62 -16.98
C TYR A 14 4.17 -2.97 -17.31
N TRP A 15 5.23 -3.35 -16.61
CA TRP A 15 6.57 -2.82 -16.84
C TRP A 15 7.11 -3.19 -18.23
N GLN A 16 6.95 -4.45 -18.66
CA GLN A 16 7.36 -4.89 -19.99
C GLN A 16 6.62 -4.16 -21.11
N MET A 17 5.30 -3.99 -20.99
CA MET A 17 4.50 -3.27 -21.99
C MET A 17 4.95 -1.81 -22.13
N ARG A 18 5.13 -1.11 -21.01
CA ARG A 18 5.45 0.32 -21.01
C ARG A 18 6.87 0.62 -21.52
N ILE A 19 7.85 -0.26 -21.28
CA ILE A 19 9.19 -0.12 -21.87
C ILE A 19 9.18 -0.32 -23.38
N VAL A 20 8.30 -1.19 -23.88
CA VAL A 20 8.21 -1.49 -25.32
C VAL A 20 7.45 -0.40 -26.08
N GLU A 21 6.40 0.17 -25.49
CA GLU A 21 5.53 1.17 -26.15
C GLU A 21 6.02 2.62 -26.00
N GLU A 22 6.47 3.03 -24.81
CA GLU A 22 6.89 4.40 -24.55
C GLU A 22 8.42 4.50 -24.65
N LYS A 23 8.90 5.02 -25.79
CA LYS A 23 10.33 5.34 -26.02
C LYS A 23 10.94 6.24 -24.92
N HIS A 24 10.12 6.83 -24.06
CA HIS A 24 10.52 7.42 -22.79
C HIS A 24 10.35 6.38 -21.67
N ALA A 25 11.47 5.84 -21.19
CA ALA A 25 11.49 4.83 -20.15
C ALA A 25 10.78 5.31 -18.87
N LEU A 26 9.73 4.60 -18.48
CA LEU A 26 9.14 4.72 -17.14
C LEU A 26 10.24 4.51 -16.10
N THR A 27 10.51 5.54 -15.30
CA THR A 27 11.50 5.45 -14.23
C THR A 27 11.03 4.45 -13.16
N TRP A 28 11.99 3.80 -12.48
CA TRP A 28 11.66 2.90 -11.37
C TRP A 28 10.84 3.57 -10.26
N SER A 29 11.04 4.87 -10.03
CA SER A 29 10.21 5.65 -9.09
C SER A 29 8.78 5.82 -9.58
N GLY A 30 8.57 6.19 -10.84
CA GLY A 30 7.23 6.31 -11.43
C GLY A 30 6.48 4.99 -11.43
N PHE A 31 7.17 3.89 -11.74
CA PHE A 31 6.61 2.55 -11.66
C PHE A 31 6.15 2.19 -10.24
N LYS A 32 6.99 2.41 -9.23
CA LYS A 32 6.61 2.17 -7.82
C LYS A 32 5.39 2.99 -7.41
N GLN A 33 5.24 4.22 -7.91
CA GLN A 33 4.09 5.06 -7.62
C GLN A 33 2.81 4.49 -8.24
N ILE A 34 2.87 4.02 -9.49
CA ILE A 34 1.72 3.40 -10.18
C ILE A 34 1.26 2.15 -9.44
N VAL A 35 2.20 1.28 -9.04
CA VAL A 35 1.86 0.08 -8.26
C VAL A 35 1.30 0.46 -6.89
N LYS A 36 1.92 1.42 -6.20
CA LYS A 36 1.42 1.92 -4.90
C LYS A 36 -0.01 2.43 -5.05
N GLU A 37 -0.31 3.23 -6.07
CA GLU A 37 -1.66 3.77 -6.22
C GLU A 37 -2.69 2.70 -6.62
N LYS A 38 -2.29 1.71 -7.43
CA LYS A 38 -3.20 0.61 -7.80
C LYS A 38 -3.61 -0.27 -6.61
N TYR A 39 -2.65 -0.65 -5.76
CA TYR A 39 -2.89 -1.62 -4.69
C TYR A 39 -3.04 -0.98 -3.31
N TYR A 40 -2.59 0.27 -3.15
CA TYR A 40 -2.65 1.04 -1.90
C TYR A 40 -3.02 2.52 -2.18
N PRO A 41 -4.24 2.75 -2.72
CA PRO A 41 -4.67 4.06 -3.19
C PRO A 41 -4.75 5.08 -2.06
N ALA A 42 -4.65 6.36 -2.42
CA ALA A 42 -4.65 7.47 -1.46
C ALA A 42 -5.89 7.50 -0.53
N TYR A 43 -7.08 7.16 -1.06
CA TYR A 43 -8.30 7.14 -0.24
C TYR A 43 -8.25 6.06 0.86
N TYR A 44 -7.67 4.90 0.54
CA TYR A 44 -7.57 3.78 1.47
C TYR A 44 -6.54 4.11 2.57
N ARG A 45 -5.43 4.76 2.21
CA ARG A 45 -4.48 5.34 3.17
C ARG A 45 -5.14 6.32 4.14
N ALA A 46 -5.87 7.29 3.61
CA ALA A 46 -6.57 8.29 4.43
C ALA A 46 -7.65 7.68 5.32
N GLN A 47 -8.26 6.58 4.90
CA GLN A 47 -9.18 5.82 5.74
C GLN A 47 -8.44 5.16 6.92
N MET A 48 -7.36 4.42 6.67
CA MET A 48 -6.57 3.77 7.73
C MET A 48 -5.98 4.80 8.72
N GLU A 49 -5.56 5.97 8.24
CA GLU A 49 -5.07 7.05 9.09
C GLU A 49 -6.15 7.59 10.03
N ARG A 50 -7.38 7.79 9.53
CA ARG A 50 -8.52 8.17 10.37
C ARG A 50 -8.87 7.08 11.39
N GLU A 51 -8.96 5.83 10.94
CA GLU A 51 -9.21 4.69 11.83
C GLU A 51 -8.16 4.59 12.94
N PHE A 52 -6.89 4.90 12.65
CA PHE A 52 -5.83 4.93 13.66
C PHE A 52 -5.97 6.10 14.65
N LEU A 53 -6.28 7.30 14.16
CA LEU A 53 -6.45 8.48 15.02
C LEU A 53 -7.66 8.36 15.95
N ASP A 54 -8.71 7.71 15.47
CA ASP A 54 -9.95 7.48 16.21
C ASP A 54 -9.90 6.16 17.02
N LEU A 55 -8.77 5.44 17.01
CA LEU A 55 -8.65 4.15 17.70
C LEU A 55 -8.57 4.33 19.21
N GLU A 56 -9.66 4.03 19.90
CA GLU A 56 -9.70 3.90 21.35
C GLU A 56 -9.85 2.43 21.77
N GLN A 57 -9.39 2.09 22.99
CA GLN A 57 -9.52 0.73 23.51
C GLN A 57 -10.99 0.34 23.73
N GLU A 58 -11.82 1.27 24.23
CA GLU A 58 -13.23 1.04 24.57
C GLU A 58 -13.42 -0.25 25.43
N GLU A 59 -14.41 -1.07 25.08
CA GLU A 59 -14.74 -2.36 25.72
C GLU A 59 -13.84 -3.52 25.21
N ARG A 60 -12.88 -3.25 24.30
CA ARG A 60 -11.99 -4.30 23.74
C ARG A 60 -11.00 -4.77 24.80
N SER A 61 -10.67 -6.05 24.73
CA SER A 61 -9.53 -6.58 25.47
C SER A 61 -8.23 -5.92 25.01
N VAL A 62 -7.21 -5.93 25.87
CA VAL A 62 -5.89 -5.36 25.54
C VAL A 62 -5.28 -6.04 24.30
N ASP A 63 -5.50 -7.35 24.13
CA ASP A 63 -5.01 -8.12 22.97
C ASP A 63 -5.69 -7.69 21.67
N GLU A 64 -7.01 -7.50 21.68
CA GLU A 64 -7.76 -7.04 20.52
C GLU A 64 -7.37 -5.62 20.11
N TYR A 65 -7.17 -4.74 21.10
CA TYR A 65 -6.70 -3.39 20.85
C TYR A 65 -5.27 -3.36 20.31
N GLU A 66 -4.35 -4.13 20.88
CA GLU A 66 -2.96 -4.21 20.42
C GLU A 66 -2.88 -4.71 18.98
N ARG A 67 -3.66 -5.73 18.62
CA ARG A 67 -3.72 -6.24 17.25
C ARG A 67 -4.15 -5.18 16.25
N GLU A 68 -5.21 -4.43 16.57
CA GLU A 68 -5.74 -3.41 15.67
C GLU A 68 -4.82 -2.18 15.63
N PHE A 69 -4.24 -1.79 16.76
CA PHE A 69 -3.21 -0.74 16.83
C PHE A 69 -2.00 -1.10 15.96
N THR A 70 -1.45 -2.31 16.11
CA THR A 70 -0.28 -2.77 15.34
C THR A 70 -0.58 -2.85 13.84
N ARG A 71 -1.79 -3.32 13.48
CA ARG A 71 -2.26 -3.34 12.08
C ARG A 71 -2.36 -1.95 11.49
N LEU A 72 -2.99 -1.00 12.18
CA LEU A 72 -3.18 0.36 11.70
C LEU A 72 -1.88 1.18 11.73
N ALA A 73 -1.02 0.98 12.74
CA ALA A 73 0.30 1.58 12.83
C ALA A 73 1.20 1.15 11.66
N PHE A 74 1.07 -0.08 11.17
CA PHE A 74 1.74 -0.54 9.94
C PHE A 74 1.33 0.30 8.72
N PHE A 75 0.10 0.78 8.65
CA PHE A 75 -0.36 1.60 7.53
C PHE A 75 0.05 3.07 7.66
N VAL A 76 0.14 3.60 8.88
CA VAL A 76 0.53 5.00 9.14
C VAL A 76 2.05 5.19 9.09
N SER A 77 2.85 4.20 9.52
CA SER A 77 4.33 4.26 9.51
C SER A 77 4.98 4.14 8.12
N TYR A 78 4.20 3.85 7.08
CA TYR A 78 4.65 3.81 5.67
C TYR A 78 4.28 5.08 4.88
N LEU A 79 3.73 6.11 5.54
CA LEU A 79 3.62 7.48 5.03
C LEU A 79 4.94 8.23 5.19
#